data_AF-K0UTV8-F1
#
_entry.id   AF-K0UTV8-F1
#
_cell.length_a   1.000
_cell.length_b   1.000
_cell.length_c   1.000
_cell.angle_alpha   90.00
_cell.angle_beta   90.00
_cell.angle_gamma   90.00
#
_symmetry.space_group_name_H-M   'P 1'
#
loop_
_entity.id
_entity.type
_entity.pdbx_description
1 polymer ?
#
loop_
_entity_poly.entity_id
_entity_poly.type
_entity_poly.pdbx_seq_one_letter_code
_entity_poly.pdbx_strand_id
1 'polypeptide(L)'
;MTEESTRSKMPISYSELALLEPKAAVLLMFNHLEGLLKRSFKHQYPDERQPDNVAALTKKLVSKGVIDARLKGRLDDLRERRNRIAHDDPRVTHQEADHYFNSLGDALHELTHTSLYR
;
A
#
# COMPACT_ATOMS: atom_id res chain seq x y z
N MET A 1 22.17 32.46 -17.91
CA MET A 1 21.96 31.85 -16.59
C MET A 1 20.73 32.49 -16.00
N THR A 2 19.62 31.77 -15.98
CA THR A 2 18.43 32.15 -15.23
C THR A 2 17.96 30.86 -14.59
N GLU A 3 18.25 30.75 -13.30
CA GLU A 3 17.80 29.68 -12.41
C GLU A 3 16.29 29.83 -12.25
N GLU A 4 15.54 29.38 -13.25
CA GLU A 4 14.08 29.27 -13.15
C GLU A 4 13.77 28.07 -12.25
N SER A 5 13.77 28.38 -10.95
CA SER A 5 12.89 27.82 -9.94
C SER A 5 12.34 26.44 -10.31
N THR A 6 13.15 25.40 -10.09
CA THR A 6 12.62 24.06 -9.82
C THR A 6 11.88 24.15 -8.50
N ARG A 7 10.69 24.75 -8.56
CA ARG A 7 9.68 24.77 -7.52
C ARG A 7 9.42 23.30 -7.24
N SER A 8 10.12 22.79 -6.24
CA SER A 8 9.98 21.43 -5.74
C SER A 8 8.49 21.22 -5.58
N LYS A 9 7.90 20.44 -6.50
CA LYS A 9 6.49 20.09 -6.46
C LYS A 9 6.36 19.30 -5.16
N MET A 10 5.98 19.99 -4.10
CA MET A 10 5.68 19.38 -2.81
C MET A 10 4.77 18.18 -3.12
N PRO A 11 5.21 16.94 -2.81
CA PRO A 11 4.38 15.79 -3.06
C PRO A 11 3.13 15.97 -2.19
N ILE A 12 1.98 16.17 -2.82
CA ILE A 12 0.68 16.25 -2.15
C ILE A 12 0.62 15.06 -1.19
N SER A 13 0.44 15.34 0.11
CA SER A 13 0.32 14.28 1.11
C SER A 13 -0.93 13.44 0.83
N TYR A 14 -0.96 12.19 1.28
CA TYR A 14 -2.13 11.34 1.04
C TYR A 14 -3.41 11.91 1.64
N SER A 15 -3.32 12.66 2.75
CA SER A 15 -4.44 13.36 3.36
C SER A 15 -4.95 14.51 2.48
N GLU A 16 -4.04 15.31 1.91
CA GLU A 16 -4.43 16.36 0.95
C GLU A 16 -5.02 15.76 -0.33
N LEU A 17 -4.47 14.63 -0.80
CA LEU A 17 -5.01 13.92 -1.95
C LEU A 17 -6.37 13.29 -1.64
N ALA A 18 -6.59 12.81 -0.43
CA ALA A 18 -7.88 12.26 -0.01
C ALA A 18 -8.97 13.32 -0.03
N LEU A 19 -8.66 14.58 0.32
CA LEU A 19 -9.61 15.69 0.28
C LEU A 19 -10.01 16.06 -1.15
N LEU A 20 -9.05 16.01 -2.08
CA LEU A 20 -9.25 16.44 -3.48
C LEU A 20 -9.81 15.33 -4.36
N GLU A 21 -9.23 14.13 -4.26
CA GLU A 21 -9.49 12.98 -5.11
C GLU A 21 -9.46 11.68 -4.27
N PRO A 22 -10.50 11.42 -3.44
CA PRO A 22 -10.51 10.30 -2.48
C PRO A 22 -10.23 8.94 -3.13
N LYS A 23 -10.80 8.70 -4.31
CA LYS A 23 -10.56 7.49 -5.10
C LYS A 23 -9.09 7.37 -5.50
N ALA A 24 -8.51 8.42 -6.05
CA ALA A 24 -7.11 8.42 -6.46
C ALA A 24 -6.18 8.19 -5.25
N ALA A 25 -6.50 8.79 -4.09
CA ALA A 25 -5.77 8.59 -2.85
C ALA A 25 -5.71 7.10 -2.48
N VAL A 26 -6.85 6.41 -2.42
CA VAL A 26 -6.91 4.98 -2.07
C VAL A 26 -6.08 4.12 -3.03
N LEU A 27 -6.22 4.34 -4.34
CA LEU A 27 -5.51 3.57 -5.35
C LEU A 27 -3.99 3.76 -5.24
N LEU A 28 -3.54 5.02 -5.06
CA LEU A 28 -2.11 5.34 -4.94
C LEU A 28 -1.50 4.82 -3.64
N MET A 29 -2.21 4.97 -2.53
CA MET A 29 -1.79 4.44 -1.22
C MET A 29 -1.54 2.94 -1.26
N PHE A 30 -2.47 2.17 -1.84
CA PHE A 30 -2.30 0.72 -1.96
C PHE A 30 -1.17 0.34 -2.93
N ASN A 31 -1.05 1.03 -4.06
CA ASN A 31 0.04 0.78 -5.01
C ASN A 31 1.41 1.01 -4.37
N HIS A 32 1.54 1.99 -3.47
CA HIS A 32 2.78 2.19 -2.72
C HIS A 32 3.05 1.06 -1.71
N LEU A 33 2.03 0.59 -0.98
CA LEU A 33 2.16 -0.60 -0.14
C LEU A 33 2.62 -1.82 -0.96
N GLU A 34 1.99 -2.07 -2.11
CA GLU A 34 2.36 -3.18 -2.99
C GLU A 34 3.82 -3.07 -3.45
N GLY A 35 4.23 -1.87 -3.87
CA GLY A 35 5.61 -1.61 -4.25
C GLY A 35 6.60 -1.84 -3.11
N LEU A 36 6.26 -1.41 -1.88
CA LEU A 36 7.07 -1.65 -0.69
C LEU A 36 7.20 -3.14 -0.40
N LEU A 37 6.10 -3.88 -0.34
CA LEU A 37 6.10 -5.31 -0.08
C LEU A 37 6.91 -6.07 -1.12
N LYS A 38 6.73 -5.75 -2.41
CA LYS A 38 7.47 -6.37 -3.52
C LYS A 38 8.98 -6.10 -3.41
N ARG A 39 9.38 -4.85 -3.13
CA ARG A 39 10.79 -4.48 -2.95
C ARG A 39 11.41 -5.19 -1.75
N SER A 40 10.75 -5.18 -0.59
CA SER A 40 11.25 -5.84 0.61
C SER A 40 11.36 -7.35 0.43
N PHE A 41 10.35 -7.98 -0.21
CA PHE A 41 10.42 -9.39 -0.54
C PHE A 41 11.61 -9.71 -1.45
N LYS A 42 11.84 -8.91 -2.51
CA LYS A 42 12.96 -9.14 -3.43
C LYS A 42 14.31 -8.92 -2.76
N HIS A 43 14.38 -7.96 -1.83
CA HIS A 43 15.59 -7.73 -1.04
C HIS A 43 15.91 -8.91 -0.12
N GLN A 44 14.91 -9.44 0.60
CA GLN A 44 15.09 -10.54 1.54
C GLN A 44 15.25 -11.91 0.85
N TYR A 45 14.62 -12.11 -0.30
CA TYR A 45 14.63 -13.37 -1.06
C TYR A 45 15.07 -13.13 -2.51
N PRO A 46 16.36 -12.77 -2.74
CA PRO A 46 16.85 -12.35 -4.05
C PRO A 46 16.77 -13.47 -5.11
N ASP A 47 16.91 -14.73 -4.71
CA ASP A 47 16.87 -15.87 -5.64
C ASP A 47 15.46 -16.36 -5.96
N GLU A 48 14.45 -15.86 -5.24
CA GLU A 48 13.09 -16.30 -5.44
C GLU A 48 12.37 -15.50 -6.51
N ARG A 49 11.53 -16.21 -7.28
CA ARG A 49 10.58 -15.57 -8.19
C ARG A 49 9.65 -14.67 -7.38
N GLN A 50 9.61 -13.39 -7.78
CA GLN A 50 8.71 -12.40 -7.22
C GLN A 50 7.25 -12.76 -7.59
N PRO A 51 6.33 -12.81 -6.62
CA PRO A 51 4.92 -13.04 -6.89
C PRO A 51 4.30 -11.90 -7.72
N ASP A 52 3.41 -12.24 -8.64
CA ASP A 52 2.85 -11.31 -9.61
C ASP A 52 1.91 -10.26 -8.97
N ASN A 53 1.22 -10.63 -7.89
CA ASN A 53 0.26 -9.77 -7.18
C ASN A 53 0.41 -9.87 -5.65
N VAL A 54 -0.15 -8.88 -4.93
CA VAL A 54 -0.09 -8.79 -3.47
C VAL A 54 -0.63 -10.04 -2.77
N ALA A 55 -1.68 -10.66 -3.29
CA ALA A 55 -2.29 -11.82 -2.63
C ALA A 55 -1.40 -13.07 -2.70
N ALA A 56 -0.77 -13.30 -3.84
CA ALA A 56 0.25 -14.34 -3.98
C ALA A 56 1.46 -14.03 -3.09
N LEU A 57 1.82 -12.74 -2.97
CA LEU A 57 2.91 -12.30 -2.11
C LEU A 57 2.62 -12.52 -0.62
N THR A 58 1.46 -12.10 -0.11
CA THR A 58 1.07 -12.28 1.29
C THR A 58 0.93 -13.76 1.64
N LYS A 59 0.36 -14.59 0.74
CA LYS A 59 0.33 -16.05 0.91
C LYS A 59 1.74 -16.63 1.07
N LYS A 60 2.69 -16.16 0.26
CA LYS A 60 4.08 -16.61 0.32
C LYS A 60 4.77 -16.16 1.62
N LEU A 61 4.55 -14.92 2.05
CA LEU A 61 5.08 -14.40 3.31
C LEU A 61 4.54 -15.17 4.52
N VAL A 62 3.27 -15.57 4.52
CA VAL A 62 2.71 -16.47 5.55
C VAL A 62 3.41 -17.83 5.54
N SER A 63 3.58 -18.45 4.37
CA SER A 63 4.25 -19.76 4.27
C SER A 63 5.70 -19.75 4.77
N LYS A 64 6.32 -18.57 4.80
CA LYS A 64 7.68 -18.34 5.30
C LYS A 64 7.72 -17.92 6.77
N GLY A 65 6.57 -17.81 7.44
CA GLY A 65 6.47 -17.34 8.82
C GLY A 65 6.82 -15.86 9.02
N VAL A 66 6.85 -15.06 7.94
CA VAL A 66 7.21 -13.64 8.01
C VAL A 66 6.04 -12.80 8.53
N ILE A 67 4.82 -13.15 8.10
CA ILE A 67 3.58 -12.55 8.58
C ILE A 67 2.64 -13.65 9.05
N ASP A 68 1.78 -13.34 10.02
CA ASP A 68 0.75 -14.26 10.49
C ASP A 68 -0.53 -14.21 9.63
N ALA A 69 -1.46 -15.11 9.92
CA ALA A 69 -2.75 -15.16 9.23
C ALA A 69 -3.61 -13.90 9.46
N ARG A 70 -3.43 -13.23 10.61
CA ARG A 70 -4.19 -12.01 10.97
C ARG A 70 -3.77 -10.84 10.07
N LEU A 71 -2.47 -10.59 9.97
CA LEU A 71 -1.91 -9.53 9.12
C LEU A 71 -2.19 -9.82 7.64
N LYS A 72 -2.10 -11.08 7.21
CA LYS A 72 -2.56 -11.47 5.87
C LYS A 72 -4.03 -11.09 5.64
N GLY A 73 -4.92 -11.40 6.59
CA GLY A 73 -6.34 -11.05 6.49
C GLY A 73 -6.56 -9.56 6.29
N ARG A 74 -5.89 -8.71 7.07
CA ARG A 74 -5.98 -7.24 6.92
C ARG A 74 -5.49 -6.75 5.56
N LEU A 75 -4.38 -7.30 5.05
CA LEU A 75 -3.85 -6.95 3.73
C LEU A 75 -4.80 -7.38 2.60
N ASP A 76 -5.45 -8.54 2.75
CA ASP A 76 -6.46 -9.00 1.81
C ASP A 76 -7.71 -8.11 1.83
N ASP A 77 -8.18 -7.70 3.02
CA ASP A 77 -9.30 -6.76 3.16
C ASP A 77 -9.01 -5.41 2.50
N LEU A 78 -7.80 -4.86 2.70
CA LEU A 78 -7.37 -3.61 2.06
C LEU A 78 -7.36 -3.74 0.53
N ARG A 79 -6.78 -4.84 0.02
CA ARG A 79 -6.77 -5.14 -1.42
C ARG A 79 -8.18 -5.22 -1.99
N GLU A 80 -9.09 -5.89 -1.29
CA GLU A 80 -10.48 -6.04 -1.72
C GLU A 80 -11.22 -4.72 -1.76
N ARG A 81 -11.06 -3.88 -0.72
CA ARG A 81 -11.61 -2.51 -0.70
C ARG A 81 -11.07 -1.68 -1.86
N ARG A 82 -9.75 -1.72 -2.11
CA ARG A 82 -9.12 -1.04 -3.24
C ARG A 82 -9.67 -1.51 -4.59
N ASN A 83 -9.87 -2.81 -4.78
CA ASN A 83 -10.40 -3.36 -6.02
C ASN A 83 -11.86 -2.93 -6.24
N ARG A 84 -12.69 -2.97 -5.19
CA ARG A 84 -14.07 -2.43 -5.23
C ARG A 84 -14.07 -0.96 -5.63
N ILE A 85 -13.21 -0.15 -5.02
CA ILE A 85 -13.07 1.27 -5.33
C ILE A 85 -12.61 1.51 -6.77
N ALA A 86 -11.70 0.67 -7.29
CA ALA A 86 -11.22 0.77 -8.66
C ALA A 86 -12.36 0.55 -9.67
N HIS A 87 -13.17 -0.51 -9.46
CA HIS A 87 -14.08 -1.03 -10.48
C HIS A 87 -15.55 -0.66 -10.28
N ASP A 88 -16.03 -0.62 -9.04
CA ASP A 88 -17.46 -0.63 -8.74
C ASP A 88 -17.96 0.69 -8.14
N ASP A 89 -17.06 1.50 -7.58
CA ASP A 89 -17.44 2.70 -6.84
C ASP A 89 -17.03 4.01 -7.54
N PRO A 90 -17.99 4.79 -8.04
CA PRO A 90 -17.73 6.13 -8.57
C PRO A 90 -17.69 7.24 -7.51
N ARG A 91 -18.02 6.96 -6.23
CA ARG A 91 -18.23 8.01 -5.20
C ARG A 91 -17.58 7.67 -3.86
N VAL A 92 -16.29 7.34 -3.90
CA VAL A 92 -15.48 7.27 -2.67
C VAL A 92 -15.49 8.63 -1.98
N THR A 93 -15.94 8.65 -0.73
CA THR A 93 -15.94 9.83 0.11
C THR A 93 -14.58 10.07 0.75
N HIS A 94 -14.31 11.32 1.17
CA HIS A 94 -13.12 11.63 1.95
C HIS A 94 -12.99 10.76 3.21
N GLN A 95 -14.09 10.54 3.94
CA GLN A 95 -14.10 9.72 5.15
C GLN A 95 -13.70 8.26 4.87
N GLU A 96 -14.11 7.70 3.74
CA GLU A 96 -13.72 6.35 3.34
C GLU A 96 -12.23 6.28 2.97
N ALA A 97 -11.71 7.29 2.28
CA ALA A 97 -10.29 7.39 1.98
C ALA A 97 -9.43 7.55 3.26
N ASP A 98 -9.88 8.35 4.23
CA ASP A 98 -9.21 8.49 5.53
C ASP A 98 -9.23 7.19 6.33
N HIS A 99 -10.39 6.50 6.39
CA HIS A 99 -10.48 5.22 7.06
C HIS A 99 -9.58 4.17 6.40
N TYR A 100 -9.48 4.20 5.08
CA TYR A 100 -8.55 3.37 4.32
C TYR A 100 -7.09 3.70 4.66
N PHE A 101 -6.72 4.98 4.70
CA PHE A 101 -5.38 5.43 5.07
C PHE A 101 -4.97 4.93 6.46
N ASN A 102 -5.84 5.10 7.45
CA ASN A 102 -5.58 4.63 8.82
C ASN A 102 -5.40 3.11 8.88
N SER A 103 -6.29 2.36 8.20
CA SER A 103 -6.21 0.90 8.13
C SER A 103 -4.91 0.42 7.45
N LEU A 104 -4.46 1.16 6.43
CA LEU A 104 -3.19 0.91 5.75
C LEU A 104 -1.99 1.24 6.66
N GLY A 105 -2.07 2.34 7.40
CA GLY A 105 -1.07 2.75 8.39
C GLY A 105 -0.87 1.69 9.47
N ASP A 106 -1.95 1.13 10.01
CA ASP A 106 -1.90 0.04 10.99
C ASP A 106 -1.24 -1.21 10.40
N ALA A 107 -1.60 -1.60 9.18
CA ALA A 107 -1.00 -2.74 8.50
C ALA A 107 0.49 -2.53 8.21
N LEU A 108 0.89 -1.31 7.81
CA LEU A 108 2.29 -0.93 7.62
C LEU A 108 3.08 -0.96 8.93
N HIS A 109 2.49 -0.44 10.02
CA HIS A 109 3.10 -0.49 11.34
C HIS A 109 3.30 -1.93 11.81
N GLU A 110 2.33 -2.82 11.60
CA GLU A 110 2.52 -4.25 11.90
C GLU A 110 3.63 -4.87 11.02
N LEU A 111 3.69 -4.52 9.73
CA LEU A 111 4.73 -4.99 8.80
C LEU A 111 6.14 -4.58 9.24
N THR A 112 6.35 -3.37 9.76
CA THR A 112 7.69 -2.93 10.20
C THR A 112 8.22 -3.72 11.40
N HIS A 113 7.36 -4.42 12.14
CA HIS A 113 7.77 -5.29 13.25
C HIS A 113 8.16 -6.71 12.81
N THR A 114 7.86 -7.06 11.55
CA THR A 114 8.16 -8.38 10.95
C THR A 114 9.63 -8.49 10.54
N SER A 115 10.09 -9.71 10.27
CA SER A 115 11.44 -9.94 9.72
C SER A 115 11.62 -9.42 8.30
N LEU A 116 10.58 -8.92 7.62
CA LEU A 116 10.66 -8.38 6.26
C LEU A 116 11.34 -7.01 6.19
N TYR A 117 11.39 -6.29 7.31
CA TYR A 117 11.90 -4.92 7.41
C TYR A 117 12.97 -4.75 8.51
N ARG A 118 13.55 -5.86 8.98
CA ARG A 118 14.74 -5.88 9.86
C ARG A 118 15.97 -6.18 9.04
#